data_AF-M6FB62-F1
#
_entry.id   AF-M6FB62-F1
#
_cell.length_a   1.000
_cell.length_b   1.000
_cell.length_c   1.000
_cell.angle_alpha   90.00
_cell.angle_beta   90.00
_cell.angle_gamma   90.00
#
_symmetry.space_group_name_H-M   'P 1'
#
loop_
_entity.id
_entity.type
_entity.pdbx_description
1 polymer ?
#
loop_
_entity_poly.entity_id
_entity_poly.type
_entity_poly.pdbx_seq_one_letter_code
_entity_poly.pdbx_strand_id
1 'polypeptide(L)'
;MNRFRLTLYSIILSTFCLLICHCTFALTPKTTLEIFPNTNSEFFRFNLIYGEVQNLYGLNIGTVNKIKERMIGVQIGIFNKSSGQTTGLQLAVVNVSGEKLLGIQIGLVNYIEGGSVGLQAGIINLGKDRSGGVELTIGLVNYKTGSLTIGISNFLSKGINVALYNQNVVGFNFGILNLYSEGISLGIFNIGNQEIGDTQIGLINLSNVSKKSTVQFGLLNVCRGKKFSITTGANHCE
;
A
#
# COMPACT_ATOMS: atom_id res chain seq x y z
N MET A 1 -2.38 -17.12 20.81
CA MET A 1 -2.96 -17.29 19.45
C MET A 1 -2.64 -16.17 18.44
N ASN A 2 -2.26 -14.95 18.84
CA ASN A 2 -1.95 -13.86 17.87
C ASN A 2 -0.58 -13.94 17.18
N ARG A 3 0.40 -14.63 17.76
CA ARG A 3 1.72 -14.81 17.13
C ARG A 3 1.71 -15.80 15.95
N PHE A 4 0.69 -16.67 15.86
CA PHE A 4 0.56 -17.71 14.82
C PHE A 4 -0.09 -17.19 13.53
N ARG A 5 -0.91 -16.13 13.61
CA ARG A 5 -1.58 -15.52 12.43
C ARG A 5 -0.68 -14.51 11.69
N LEU A 6 0.19 -13.80 12.42
CA LEU A 6 1.20 -12.92 11.81
C LEU A 6 2.28 -13.70 11.05
N THR A 7 2.66 -14.88 11.57
CA THR A 7 3.61 -15.78 10.90
C THR A 7 3.01 -16.34 9.61
N LEU A 8 1.72 -16.70 9.58
CA LEU A 8 1.09 -17.22 8.36
C LEU A 8 1.02 -16.16 7.24
N TYR A 9 0.67 -14.91 7.54
CA TYR A 9 0.70 -13.81 6.57
C TYR A 9 2.12 -13.47 6.10
N SER A 10 3.08 -13.46 7.03
CA SER A 10 4.51 -13.27 6.70
C SER A 10 5.06 -14.41 5.85
N ILE A 11 4.59 -15.64 6.05
CA ILE A 11 4.98 -16.82 5.26
C ILE A 11 4.35 -16.73 3.88
N ILE A 12 3.06 -16.38 3.74
CA ILE A 12 2.39 -16.23 2.43
C ILE A 12 3.06 -15.12 1.60
N LEU A 13 3.39 -13.98 2.22
CA LEU A 13 4.10 -12.88 1.58
C LEU A 13 5.56 -13.24 1.24
N SER A 14 6.24 -13.99 2.12
CA SER A 14 7.61 -14.51 1.90
C SER A 14 7.66 -15.56 0.79
N THR A 15 6.68 -16.46 0.71
CA THR A 15 6.58 -17.46 -0.37
C THR A 15 6.25 -16.81 -1.70
N PHE A 16 5.45 -15.74 -1.71
CA PHE A 16 5.21 -14.94 -2.91
C PHE A 16 6.48 -14.18 -3.36
N CYS A 17 7.32 -13.75 -2.41
CA CYS A 17 8.62 -13.13 -2.68
C CYS A 17 9.64 -14.13 -3.28
N LEU A 18 9.64 -15.39 -2.81
CA LEU A 18 10.51 -16.45 -3.34
C LEU A 18 10.14 -16.88 -4.77
N LEU A 19 8.86 -16.80 -5.14
CA LEU A 19 8.39 -17.07 -6.51
C LEU A 19 8.87 -16.01 -7.53
N ILE A 20 9.11 -14.77 -7.10
CA ILE A 20 9.61 -13.69 -7.96
C ILE A 20 11.14 -13.81 -8.16
N CYS A 21 11.85 -14.54 -7.30
CA CYS A 21 13.32 -14.63 -7.30
C CYS A 21 13.91 -15.78 -8.14
N HIS A 22 13.14 -16.74 -8.64
CA HIS A 22 13.70 -17.85 -9.40
C HIS A 22 13.72 -17.53 -10.91
N CYS A 23 14.94 -17.27 -11.39
CA CYS A 23 15.26 -17.03 -12.80
C CYS A 23 14.95 -18.28 -13.64
N THR A 24 13.85 -18.23 -14.39
CA THR A 24 13.61 -19.17 -15.48
C THR A 24 14.31 -18.67 -16.73
N PHE A 25 15.22 -19.51 -17.26
CA PHE A 25 15.92 -19.31 -18.53
C PHE A 25 14.98 -18.86 -19.66
N ALA A 26 15.41 -17.94 -20.51
CA ALA A 26 14.77 -17.70 -21.81
C ALA A 26 15.77 -17.19 -22.87
N LEU A 27 16.00 -18.03 -23.89
CA LEU A 27 16.39 -17.59 -25.23
C LEU A 27 15.14 -17.04 -25.91
N THR A 28 15.16 -15.79 -26.39
CA THR A 28 14.06 -15.22 -27.20
C THR A 28 14.58 -14.28 -28.30
N PRO A 29 13.92 -14.22 -29.47
CA PRO A 29 14.25 -13.25 -30.51
C PRO A 29 13.93 -11.82 -30.04
N LYS A 30 14.94 -10.94 -30.13
CA LYS A 30 14.87 -9.52 -29.73
C LYS A 30 14.40 -8.69 -30.93
N THR A 31 13.21 -8.10 -30.88
CA THR A 31 12.79 -7.03 -31.82
C THR A 31 12.82 -5.71 -31.05
N THR A 32 13.90 -4.95 -31.18
CA THR A 32 14.11 -3.68 -30.47
C THR A 32 14.43 -2.56 -31.45
N LEU A 33 13.80 -1.40 -31.24
CA LEU A 33 14.16 -0.16 -31.92
C LEU A 33 14.97 0.71 -30.95
N GLU A 34 16.29 0.73 -31.17
CA GLU A 34 17.24 1.60 -30.45
C GLU A 34 17.49 2.85 -31.31
N ILE A 35 16.98 4.00 -30.88
CA ILE A 35 17.09 5.26 -31.64
C ILE A 35 18.41 5.99 -31.33
N PHE A 36 19.07 5.65 -30.21
CA PHE A 36 20.37 6.19 -29.81
C PHE A 36 21.34 5.05 -29.47
N PRO A 37 22.21 4.62 -30.40
CA PRO A 37 23.06 3.45 -30.24
C PRO A 37 24.12 3.56 -29.11
N ASN A 38 24.27 4.74 -28.49
CA ASN A 38 25.21 5.00 -27.39
C ASN A 38 24.53 5.23 -26.02
N THR A 39 23.21 5.07 -25.93
CA THR A 39 22.51 5.09 -24.64
C THR A 39 21.89 3.73 -24.45
N ASN A 40 22.02 3.11 -23.28
CA ASN A 40 21.36 1.83 -22.94
C ASN A 40 19.84 2.03 -22.74
N SER A 41 19.20 2.68 -23.70
CA SER A 41 17.85 3.22 -23.67
C SER A 41 17.05 2.69 -24.85
N GLU A 42 15.90 2.09 -24.56
CA GLU A 42 14.96 1.60 -25.59
C GLU A 42 13.69 2.48 -25.60
N PHE A 43 13.14 2.79 -26.77
CA PHE A 43 11.87 3.53 -26.89
C PHE A 43 10.67 2.59 -27.04
N PHE A 44 10.86 1.51 -27.79
CA PHE A 44 9.85 0.49 -27.98
C PHE A 44 10.49 -0.88 -27.77
N ARG A 45 9.87 -1.68 -26.91
CA ARG A 45 10.25 -3.08 -26.69
C ARG A 45 9.03 -3.98 -26.76
N PHE A 46 9.19 -5.06 -27.50
CA PHE A 46 8.32 -6.22 -27.45
C PHE A 46 9.13 -7.44 -27.00
N ASN A 47 8.61 -8.21 -26.04
CA ASN A 47 9.18 -9.49 -25.65
C ASN A 47 8.10 -10.55 -25.41
N LEU A 48 8.38 -11.80 -25.79
CA LEU A 48 7.41 -12.88 -25.64
C LEU A 48 7.39 -13.44 -24.21
N ILE A 49 8.56 -13.64 -23.61
CA ILE A 49 8.70 -14.30 -22.30
C ILE A 49 9.37 -13.34 -21.30
N TYR A 50 10.55 -12.84 -21.65
CA TYR A 50 11.35 -12.01 -20.76
C TYR A 50 11.98 -10.84 -21.51
N GLY A 51 11.84 -9.65 -20.97
CA GLY A 51 12.49 -8.44 -21.45
C GLY A 51 13.13 -7.68 -20.30
N GLU A 52 14.43 -7.42 -20.41
CA GLU A 52 15.16 -6.57 -19.48
C GLU A 52 15.84 -5.41 -20.22
N VAL A 53 15.54 -4.18 -19.79
CA VAL A 53 16.09 -2.93 -20.31
C VAL A 53 16.81 -2.20 -19.18
N GLN A 54 17.86 -1.45 -19.49
CA GLN A 54 18.45 -0.55 -18.51
C GLN A 54 17.57 0.71 -18.34
N ASN A 55 17.29 1.43 -19.43
CA ASN A 55 16.41 2.59 -19.45
C ASN A 55 15.31 2.45 -20.53
N LEU A 56 14.06 2.78 -20.21
CA LEU A 56 12.94 2.80 -21.16
C LEU A 56 12.37 4.21 -21.29
N TYR A 57 12.18 4.66 -22.53
CA TYR A 57 11.53 5.93 -22.87
C TYR A 57 10.43 5.68 -23.90
N GLY A 58 9.31 5.09 -23.49
CA GLY A 58 8.19 4.82 -24.39
C GLY A 58 7.40 3.60 -23.95
N LEU A 59 7.29 2.59 -24.82
CA LEU A 59 6.37 1.47 -24.64
C LEU A 59 7.12 0.15 -24.51
N ASN A 60 6.82 -0.61 -23.47
CA ASN A 60 7.31 -1.97 -23.29
C ASN A 60 6.12 -2.92 -23.10
N ILE A 61 6.01 -3.89 -24.01
CA ILE A 61 4.96 -4.92 -24.00
C ILE A 61 5.62 -6.28 -23.92
N GLY A 62 5.16 -7.10 -22.99
CA GLY A 62 5.61 -8.49 -22.90
C GLY A 62 5.14 -9.21 -21.66
N THR A 63 5.51 -10.48 -21.52
CA THR A 63 5.05 -11.29 -20.38
C THR A 63 5.74 -10.88 -19.08
N VAL A 64 7.07 -10.79 -19.09
CA VAL A 64 7.88 -10.33 -17.95
C VAL A 64 8.75 -9.16 -18.41
N ASN A 65 8.41 -7.97 -17.92
CA ASN A 65 9.12 -6.74 -18.23
C ASN A 65 9.94 -6.29 -17.02
N LYS A 66 11.24 -6.09 -17.20
CA LYS A 66 12.15 -5.53 -16.19
C LYS A 66 12.87 -4.30 -16.73
N ILE A 67 12.90 -3.26 -15.92
CA ILE A 67 13.64 -2.03 -16.16
C ILE A 67 14.53 -1.77 -14.95
N LYS A 68 15.82 -1.58 -15.17
CA LYS A 68 16.80 -1.48 -14.08
C LYS A 68 16.84 -0.07 -13.49
N GLU A 69 16.97 0.95 -14.31
CA GLU A 69 17.29 2.30 -13.84
C GLU A 69 16.12 3.25 -13.98
N ARG A 70 15.68 3.53 -15.21
CA ARG A 70 14.66 4.54 -15.44
C ARG A 70 13.60 4.07 -16.42
N MET A 71 12.34 4.25 -16.03
CA MET A 71 11.20 4.09 -16.90
C MET A 71 10.50 5.43 -17.06
N ILE A 72 10.34 5.86 -18.30
CA ILE A 72 9.42 6.92 -18.69
C ILE A 72 8.50 6.35 -19.77
N GLY A 73 7.22 6.18 -19.47
CA GLY A 73 6.23 5.72 -20.44
C GLY A 73 5.32 4.61 -19.92
N VAL A 74 5.10 3.56 -20.70
CA VAL A 74 4.09 2.54 -20.46
C VAL A 74 4.69 1.13 -20.45
N GLN A 75 4.40 0.36 -19.41
CA GLN A 75 4.66 -1.08 -19.35
C GLN A 75 3.35 -1.86 -19.32
N ILE A 76 3.21 -2.86 -20.20
CA ILE A 76 2.06 -3.76 -20.26
C ILE A 76 2.55 -5.21 -20.22
N GLY A 77 2.02 -6.01 -19.28
CA GLY A 77 2.43 -7.41 -19.19
C GLY A 77 1.73 -8.25 -18.14
N ILE A 78 2.27 -9.44 -17.85
CA ILE A 78 1.86 -10.24 -16.68
C ILE A 78 2.62 -9.77 -15.45
N PHE A 79 3.92 -9.52 -15.61
CA PHE A 79 4.78 -9.01 -14.56
C PHE A 79 5.57 -7.81 -15.07
N ASN A 80 5.38 -6.65 -14.44
CA ASN A 80 6.17 -5.44 -14.70
C ASN A 80 7.00 -5.10 -13.48
N LYS A 81 8.31 -4.88 -13.67
CA LYS A 81 9.21 -4.42 -12.62
C LYS A 81 10.07 -3.27 -13.13
N SER A 82 10.10 -2.19 -12.37
CA SER A 82 11.02 -1.08 -12.55
C SER A 82 11.78 -0.87 -11.24
N SER A 83 13.09 -1.08 -11.25
CA SER A 83 13.88 -1.06 -10.00
C SER A 83 14.24 0.35 -9.57
N GLY A 84 14.52 1.26 -10.51
CA GLY A 84 14.74 2.68 -10.20
C GLY A 84 13.48 3.54 -10.39
N GLN A 85 13.66 4.73 -10.98
CA GLN A 85 12.61 5.74 -11.10
C GLN A 85 11.61 5.40 -12.20
N THR A 86 10.33 5.39 -11.84
CA THR A 86 9.22 5.05 -12.74
C THR A 86 8.32 6.25 -12.93
N THR A 87 8.22 6.76 -14.15
CA THR A 87 7.31 7.84 -14.53
C THR A 87 6.38 7.35 -15.63
N GLY A 88 5.10 7.14 -15.32
CA GLY A 88 4.10 6.72 -16.31
C GLY A 88 3.17 5.60 -15.83
N LEU A 89 2.77 4.71 -16.75
CA LEU A 89 1.75 3.69 -16.51
C LEU A 89 2.37 2.29 -16.45
N GLN A 90 2.04 1.53 -15.42
CA GLN A 90 2.27 0.08 -15.38
C GLN A 90 0.93 -0.65 -15.29
N LEU A 91 0.66 -1.50 -16.28
CA LEU A 91 -0.53 -2.34 -16.36
C LEU A 91 -0.09 -3.80 -16.42
N ALA A 92 -0.35 -4.56 -15.36
CA ALA A 92 -0.03 -5.98 -15.31
C ALA A 92 -0.78 -6.72 -14.21
N VAL A 93 -0.68 -8.05 -14.19
CA VAL A 93 -1.16 -8.84 -13.05
C VAL A 93 -0.37 -8.45 -11.79
N VAL A 94 0.94 -8.30 -11.93
CA VAL A 94 1.85 -7.85 -10.86
C VAL A 94 2.68 -6.65 -11.35
N ASN A 95 2.61 -5.55 -10.62
CA ASN A 95 3.46 -4.37 -10.84
C ASN A 95 4.39 -4.12 -9.65
N VAL A 96 5.65 -3.80 -9.93
CA VAL A 96 6.69 -3.50 -8.94
C VAL A 96 7.42 -2.22 -9.33
N SER A 97 7.48 -1.25 -8.42
CA SER A 97 8.34 -0.06 -8.50
C SER A 97 9.26 0.01 -7.29
N GLY A 98 10.57 0.07 -7.52
CA GLY A 98 11.57 0.11 -6.46
C GLY A 98 11.70 1.49 -5.82
N GLU A 99 12.41 2.41 -6.46
CA GLU A 99 12.79 3.68 -5.84
C GLU A 99 11.67 4.73 -5.76
N LYS A 100 11.03 5.03 -6.89
CA LYS A 100 10.01 6.07 -6.95
C LYS A 100 9.01 5.79 -8.05
N LEU A 101 7.73 6.01 -7.75
CA LEU A 101 6.64 6.04 -8.73
C LEU A 101 6.09 7.46 -8.88
N LEU A 102 6.05 7.94 -10.12
CA LEU A 102 5.35 9.14 -10.57
C LEU A 102 4.37 8.71 -11.68
N GLY A 103 3.18 8.25 -11.30
CA GLY A 103 2.21 7.78 -12.28
C GLY A 103 1.19 6.79 -11.75
N ILE A 104 0.82 5.83 -12.58
CA ILE A 104 -0.33 4.96 -12.36
C ILE A 104 0.11 3.49 -12.39
N GLN A 105 -0.26 2.73 -11.36
CA GLN A 105 -0.16 1.27 -11.32
C GLN A 105 -1.55 0.64 -11.28
N ILE A 106 -1.86 -0.23 -12.24
CA ILE A 106 -3.12 -0.98 -12.29
C ILE A 106 -2.79 -2.46 -12.42
N GLY A 107 -3.29 -3.27 -11.49
CA GLY A 107 -3.04 -4.70 -11.48
C GLY A 107 -3.76 -5.48 -10.38
N LEU A 108 -3.56 -6.80 -10.32
CA LEU A 108 -4.09 -7.57 -9.19
C LEU A 108 -3.25 -7.30 -7.94
N VAL A 109 -1.92 -7.25 -8.11
CA VAL A 109 -0.96 -6.96 -7.05
C VAL A 109 -0.07 -5.81 -7.48
N ASN A 110 -0.02 -4.75 -6.68
CA ASN A 110 0.86 -3.62 -6.91
C ASN A 110 1.80 -3.43 -5.71
N TYR A 111 3.08 -3.18 -5.96
CA TYR A 111 4.10 -2.96 -4.94
C TYR A 111 4.95 -1.74 -5.25
N ILE A 112 5.12 -0.86 -4.27
CA ILE A 112 5.99 0.33 -4.35
C ILE A 112 6.87 0.38 -3.09
N GLU A 113 8.20 0.40 -3.26
CA GLU A 113 9.15 0.38 -2.15
C GLU A 113 9.65 1.76 -1.69
N GLY A 114 9.52 2.80 -2.51
CA GLY A 114 9.90 4.16 -2.11
C GLY A 114 8.77 5.16 -2.26
N GLY A 115 9.13 6.40 -2.61
CA GLY A 115 8.17 7.50 -2.72
C GLY A 115 7.20 7.31 -3.88
N SER A 116 5.96 7.73 -3.70
CA SER A 116 4.90 7.59 -4.70
C SER A 116 4.11 8.87 -4.87
N VAL A 117 3.86 9.25 -6.12
CA VAL A 117 2.90 10.29 -6.48
C VAL A 117 2.06 9.75 -7.63
N GLY A 118 0.75 9.70 -7.44
CA GLY A 118 -0.20 9.23 -8.44
C GLY A 118 -1.20 8.22 -7.90
N LEU A 119 -1.46 7.14 -8.64
CA LEU A 119 -2.56 6.21 -8.36
C LEU A 119 -2.08 4.76 -8.33
N GLN A 120 -2.53 4.02 -7.33
CA GLN A 120 -2.32 2.59 -7.20
C GLN A 120 -3.67 1.88 -7.06
N ALA A 121 -4.09 1.14 -8.10
CA ALA A 121 -5.37 0.43 -8.12
C ALA A 121 -5.18 -1.07 -8.32
N GLY A 122 -5.73 -1.87 -7.41
CA GLY A 122 -5.64 -3.32 -7.50
C GLY A 122 -6.37 -4.08 -6.41
N ILE A 123 -6.29 -5.41 -6.44
CA ILE A 123 -6.87 -6.23 -5.37
C ILE A 123 -6.03 -6.08 -4.10
N ILE A 124 -4.71 -6.17 -4.26
CA ILE A 124 -3.72 -6.04 -3.17
C ILE A 124 -2.74 -4.93 -3.54
N ASN A 125 -2.64 -3.93 -2.68
CA ASN A 125 -1.68 -2.83 -2.83
C ASN A 125 -0.72 -2.81 -1.65
N LEU A 126 0.58 -2.81 -1.95
CA LEU A 126 1.65 -2.93 -0.98
C LEU A 126 2.61 -1.75 -1.08
N GLY A 127 2.95 -1.19 0.07
CA GLY A 127 3.99 -0.21 0.23
C GLY A 127 5.14 -0.69 1.13
N LYS A 128 6.33 -0.19 0.86
CA LYS A 128 7.47 -0.21 1.78
C LYS A 128 8.10 1.18 1.76
N ASP A 129 8.75 1.57 2.87
CA ASP A 129 9.56 2.79 3.04
C ASP A 129 9.01 4.09 2.40
N ARG A 130 7.68 4.25 2.39
CA ARG A 130 7.00 5.41 1.79
C ARG A 130 7.29 6.68 2.59
N SER A 131 8.28 7.41 2.10
CA SER A 131 8.86 8.61 2.70
C SER A 131 8.29 9.86 2.03
N GLY A 132 6.99 10.09 2.19
CA GLY A 132 6.28 11.20 1.57
C GLY A 132 5.79 10.92 0.14
N GLY A 133 4.88 11.76 -0.32
CA GLY A 133 4.16 11.56 -1.58
C GLY A 133 2.69 11.97 -1.52
N VAL A 134 2.03 11.99 -2.68
CA VAL A 134 0.59 12.21 -2.82
C VAL A 134 0.04 11.07 -3.66
N GLU A 135 -0.53 10.09 -2.99
CA GLU A 135 -1.01 8.87 -3.64
C GLU A 135 -2.47 8.56 -3.31
N LEU A 136 -3.24 8.23 -4.34
CA LEU A 136 -4.54 7.62 -4.21
C LEU A 136 -4.40 6.11 -4.36
N THR A 137 -4.67 5.37 -3.30
CA THR A 137 -4.70 3.91 -3.32
C THR A 137 -6.14 3.41 -3.28
N ILE A 138 -6.51 2.53 -4.21
CA ILE A 138 -7.81 1.86 -4.25
C ILE A 138 -7.61 0.35 -4.34
N GLY A 139 -8.14 -0.41 -3.38
CA GLY A 139 -8.08 -1.86 -3.46
C GLY A 139 -8.78 -2.62 -2.35
N LEU A 140 -8.90 -3.94 -2.47
CA LEU A 140 -9.55 -4.73 -1.41
C LEU A 140 -8.70 -4.73 -0.14
N VAL A 141 -7.39 -4.97 -0.30
CA VAL A 141 -6.42 -5.00 0.80
C VAL A 141 -5.28 -4.04 0.50
N ASN A 142 -5.07 -3.08 1.40
CA ASN A 142 -3.99 -2.10 1.29
C ASN A 142 -3.07 -2.20 2.51
N TYR A 143 -1.76 -2.28 2.29
CA TYR A 143 -0.76 -2.41 3.35
C TYR A 143 0.36 -1.38 3.19
N LYS A 144 0.63 -0.59 4.24
CA LYS A 144 1.66 0.46 4.26
C LYS A 144 1.53 1.46 3.10
N THR A 145 0.30 1.88 2.82
CA THR A 145 -0.02 2.86 1.77
C THR A 145 -0.14 4.28 2.34
N GLY A 146 -0.25 5.29 1.47
CA GLY A 146 -0.17 6.71 1.87
C GLY A 146 -1.32 7.58 1.36
N SER A 147 -1.36 8.80 1.89
CA SER A 147 -2.21 9.96 1.54
C SER A 147 -3.72 9.71 1.58
N LEU A 148 -4.31 9.03 0.58
CA LEU A 148 -5.72 8.65 0.56
C LEU A 148 -5.84 7.19 0.14
N THR A 149 -6.29 6.35 1.06
CA THR A 149 -6.42 4.91 0.86
C THR A 149 -7.88 4.49 1.02
N ILE A 150 -8.43 3.84 0.00
CA ILE A 150 -9.79 3.29 -0.03
C ILE A 150 -9.71 1.77 -0.16
N GLY A 151 -10.40 1.05 0.71
CA GLY A 151 -10.49 -0.40 0.57
C GLY A 151 -11.47 -1.13 1.47
N ILE A 152 -11.44 -2.46 1.44
CA ILE A 152 -12.15 -3.28 2.42
C ILE A 152 -11.33 -3.33 3.71
N SER A 153 -10.02 -3.48 3.59
CA SER A 153 -9.10 -3.52 4.72
C SER A 153 -7.83 -2.72 4.47
N ASN A 154 -7.54 -1.78 5.37
CA ASN A 154 -6.32 -0.98 5.34
C ASN A 154 -5.46 -1.27 6.57
N PHE A 155 -4.16 -1.49 6.36
CA PHE A 155 -3.21 -1.90 7.39
C PHE A 155 -1.96 -1.03 7.35
N LEU A 156 -1.55 -0.47 8.49
CA LEU A 156 -0.31 0.31 8.61
C LEU A 156 -0.20 1.49 7.61
N SER A 157 -1.32 1.93 7.07
CA SER A 157 -1.42 3.03 6.11
C SER A 157 -1.50 4.38 6.81
N LYS A 158 -1.11 5.45 6.10
CA LYS A 158 -1.04 6.81 6.63
C LYS A 158 -1.91 7.76 5.81
N GLY A 159 -2.44 8.80 6.45
CA GLY A 159 -3.23 9.84 5.81
C GLY A 159 -4.73 9.66 6.07
N ILE A 160 -5.53 9.68 5.01
CA ILE A 160 -6.97 9.42 5.07
C ILE A 160 -7.20 7.96 4.67
N ASN A 161 -7.81 7.19 5.56
CA ASN A 161 -8.05 5.76 5.39
C ASN A 161 -9.55 5.50 5.44
N VAL A 162 -10.13 5.09 4.32
CA VAL A 162 -11.55 4.74 4.20
C VAL A 162 -11.66 3.24 3.96
N ALA A 163 -12.14 2.49 4.95
CA ALA A 163 -12.36 1.06 4.78
C ALA A 163 -13.37 0.47 5.75
N LEU A 164 -13.87 -0.73 5.49
CA LEU A 164 -14.68 -1.45 6.49
C LEU A 164 -13.85 -1.77 7.74
N TYR A 165 -12.58 -2.12 7.53
CA TYR A 165 -11.64 -2.51 8.57
C TYR A 165 -10.33 -1.74 8.44
N ASN A 166 -10.01 -0.90 9.42
CA ASN A 166 -8.74 -0.20 9.51
C ASN A 166 -7.95 -0.73 10.71
N GLN A 167 -6.67 -1.10 10.51
CA GLN A 167 -5.82 -1.59 11.59
C GLN A 167 -4.43 -0.94 11.60
N ASN A 168 -4.02 -0.42 12.76
CA ASN A 168 -2.73 0.27 12.96
C ASN A 168 -2.49 1.40 11.93
N VAL A 169 -3.55 2.04 11.46
CA VAL A 169 -3.45 3.15 10.50
C VAL A 169 -3.28 4.47 11.24
N VAL A 170 -2.70 5.47 10.59
CA VAL A 170 -2.40 6.78 11.19
C VAL A 170 -3.04 7.89 10.37
N GLY A 171 -3.81 8.78 11.03
CA GLY A 171 -4.37 9.98 10.43
C GLY A 171 -5.88 10.09 10.63
N PHE A 172 -6.63 10.21 9.55
CA PHE A 172 -8.10 10.26 9.56
C PHE A 172 -8.65 8.92 9.09
N ASN A 173 -9.32 8.20 9.96
CA ASN A 173 -9.72 6.81 9.74
C ASN A 173 -11.24 6.73 9.74
N PHE A 174 -11.82 6.41 8.60
CA PHE A 174 -13.25 6.15 8.44
C PHE A 174 -13.47 4.67 8.22
N GLY A 175 -14.28 4.05 9.08
CA GLY A 175 -14.62 2.64 8.91
C GLY A 175 -15.62 2.07 9.87
N ILE A 176 -16.06 0.84 9.62
CA ILE A 176 -16.93 0.13 10.58
C ILE A 176 -16.12 -0.22 11.82
N LEU A 177 -14.92 -0.76 11.61
CA LEU A 177 -13.98 -1.17 12.63
C LEU A 177 -12.66 -0.39 12.47
N ASN A 178 -12.29 0.39 13.48
CA ASN A 178 -10.97 1.04 13.57
C ASN A 178 -10.22 0.45 14.77
N LEU A 179 -9.19 -0.34 14.50
CA LEU A 179 -8.41 -1.07 15.52
C LEU A 179 -6.99 -0.52 15.64
N TYR A 180 -6.64 -0.10 16.83
CA TYR A 180 -5.30 0.38 17.20
C TYR A 180 -4.80 1.50 16.27
N SER A 181 -5.74 2.30 15.75
CA SER A 181 -5.46 3.40 14.84
C SER A 181 -5.11 4.67 15.61
N GLU A 182 -4.27 5.50 15.02
CA GLU A 182 -3.84 6.78 15.59
C GLU A 182 -4.50 7.95 14.86
N GLY A 183 -4.66 9.07 15.57
CA GLY A 183 -5.31 10.28 15.03
C GLY A 183 -6.81 10.29 15.32
N ILE A 184 -7.64 10.52 14.29
CA ILE A 184 -9.09 10.58 14.41
C ILE A 184 -9.71 9.34 13.78
N SER A 185 -10.45 8.58 14.58
CA SER A 185 -11.16 7.38 14.15
C SER A 185 -12.67 7.62 14.22
N LEU A 186 -13.32 7.65 13.06
CA LEU A 186 -14.76 7.74 12.90
C LEU A 186 -15.29 6.37 12.46
N GLY A 187 -16.20 5.80 13.25
CA GLY A 187 -16.70 4.46 12.95
C GLY A 187 -17.76 3.92 13.89
N ILE A 188 -18.18 2.67 13.67
CA ILE A 188 -19.12 2.01 14.57
C ILE A 188 -18.39 1.55 15.82
N PHE A 189 -17.27 0.85 15.64
CA PHE A 189 -16.39 0.38 16.71
C PHE A 189 -15.00 0.98 16.54
N ASN A 190 -14.55 1.68 17.57
CA ASN A 190 -13.20 2.20 17.66
C ASN A 190 -12.51 1.56 18.88
N ILE A 191 -11.38 0.90 18.66
CA ILE A 191 -10.61 0.23 19.71
C ILE A 191 -9.18 0.79 19.70
N GLY A 192 -8.80 1.54 20.73
CA GLY A 192 -7.47 2.12 20.88
C GLY A 192 -6.51 1.21 21.66
N ASN A 193 -5.20 1.40 21.47
CA ASN A 193 -4.15 0.66 22.20
C ASN A 193 -3.37 1.55 23.18
N GLN A 194 -2.71 0.95 24.17
CA GLN A 194 -2.22 1.54 25.42
C GLN A 194 -1.21 2.71 25.32
N GLU A 195 -0.59 2.94 24.16
CA GLU A 195 0.57 3.84 24.03
C GLU A 195 0.31 5.12 23.21
N ILE A 196 -0.87 5.23 22.59
CA ILE A 196 -1.15 6.29 21.62
C ILE A 196 -2.40 7.08 22.03
N GLY A 197 -2.38 8.40 21.79
CA GLY A 197 -3.55 9.26 21.95
C GLY A 197 -4.34 9.31 20.65
N ASP A 198 -5.63 9.01 20.73
CA ASP A 198 -6.57 9.03 19.61
C ASP A 198 -7.86 9.76 19.98
N THR A 199 -8.55 10.26 18.96
CA THR A 199 -9.91 10.78 19.05
C THR A 199 -10.84 9.75 18.42
N GLN A 200 -11.70 9.15 19.23
CA GLN A 200 -12.63 8.11 18.80
C GLN A 200 -14.04 8.69 18.75
N ILE A 201 -14.68 8.63 17.58
CA ILE A 201 -16.06 9.08 17.37
C ILE A 201 -16.84 7.89 16.82
N GLY A 202 -17.82 7.40 17.55
CA GLY A 202 -18.53 6.19 17.16
C GLY A 202 -19.60 5.71 18.11
N LEU A 203 -20.26 4.60 17.76
CA LEU A 203 -21.24 4.01 18.67
C LEU A 203 -20.57 3.40 19.89
N ILE A 204 -19.47 2.67 19.67
CA ILE A 204 -18.72 1.97 20.72
C ILE A 204 -17.25 2.37 20.61
N ASN A 205 -16.74 2.99 21.68
CA ASN A 205 -15.36 3.43 21.80
C ASN A 205 -14.70 2.75 23.00
N LEU A 206 -13.65 1.97 22.73
CA LEU A 206 -12.91 1.23 23.75
C LEU A 206 -11.46 1.70 23.75
N SER A 207 -10.96 2.15 24.90
CA SER A 207 -9.56 2.59 25.01
C SER A 207 -8.93 2.16 26.32
N ASN A 208 -7.88 1.35 26.23
CA ASN A 208 -7.09 0.90 27.38
C ASN A 208 -5.80 1.73 27.57
N VAL A 209 -5.82 3.03 27.23
CA VAL A 209 -4.65 3.93 27.29
C VAL A 209 -4.34 4.44 28.68
N SER A 210 -3.18 4.08 29.24
CA SER A 210 -2.74 4.54 30.57
C SER A 210 -1.93 5.84 30.56
N LYS A 211 -1.35 6.26 29.42
CA LYS A 211 -0.31 7.32 29.39
C LYS A 211 -0.64 8.59 28.56
N LYS A 212 -1.55 8.54 27.59
CA LYS A 212 -1.91 9.69 26.73
C LYS A 212 -3.41 9.99 26.79
N SER A 213 -3.76 11.26 26.62
CA SER A 213 -5.16 11.71 26.55
C SER A 213 -5.83 11.12 25.31
N THR A 214 -6.96 10.46 25.51
CA THR A 214 -7.85 10.01 24.44
C THR A 214 -9.15 10.78 24.56
N VAL A 215 -9.68 11.21 23.43
CA VAL A 215 -10.97 11.89 23.37
C VAL A 215 -12.01 10.93 22.79
N GLN A 216 -13.10 10.69 23.52
CA GLN A 216 -14.13 9.77 23.07
C GLN A 216 -15.48 10.47 22.97
N PHE A 217 -16.16 10.30 21.84
CA PHE A 217 -17.53 10.73 21.60
C PHE A 217 -18.35 9.54 21.12
N GLY A 218 -19.35 9.13 21.89
CA GLY A 218 -20.16 7.98 21.48
C GLY A 218 -21.36 7.65 22.33
N LEU A 219 -22.04 6.57 21.95
CA LEU A 219 -23.14 6.02 22.74
C LEU A 219 -22.60 5.23 23.94
N LEU A 220 -21.53 4.46 23.73
CA LEU A 220 -20.85 3.69 24.76
C LEU A 220 -19.36 3.97 24.70
N ASN A 221 -18.83 4.50 25.79
CA ASN A 221 -17.41 4.77 25.96
C ASN A 221 -16.88 3.96 27.16
N VAL A 222 -15.90 3.10 26.91
CA VAL A 222 -15.14 2.41 27.98
C VAL A 222 -13.70 2.87 27.92
N CYS A 223 -13.22 3.38 29.04
CA CYS A 223 -11.88 3.91 29.11
C CYS A 223 -11.19 3.67 30.46
N ARG A 224 -9.86 3.58 30.44
CA ARG A 224 -9.01 3.61 31.65
C ARG A 224 -8.03 4.77 31.58
N GLY A 225 -7.81 5.55 32.64
CA GLY A 225 -6.84 6.66 32.73
C GLY A 225 -7.39 8.08 32.49
N LYS A 226 -6.50 9.10 32.47
CA LYS A 226 -6.85 10.54 32.29
C LYS A 226 -7.43 10.84 30.91
N LYS A 227 -8.75 11.06 30.81
CA LYS A 227 -9.44 11.14 29.51
C LYS A 227 -10.59 12.16 29.51
N PHE A 228 -10.89 12.70 28.34
CA PHE A 228 -12.06 13.53 28.08
C PHE A 228 -13.05 12.71 27.25
N SER A 229 -14.16 12.30 27.88
CA SER A 229 -15.19 11.47 27.26
C SER A 229 -16.53 12.18 27.34
N ILE A 230 -17.17 12.40 26.19
CA ILE A 230 -18.56 12.85 26.10
C ILE A 230 -19.39 11.69 25.59
N THR A 231 -20.43 11.33 26.32
CA THR A 231 -21.25 10.15 26.02
C THR A 231 -22.73 10.49 26.13
N THR A 232 -23.56 9.98 25.23
CA THR A 232 -25.03 10.11 25.31
C THR A 232 -25.71 8.90 25.94
N GLY A 233 -25.04 7.75 25.98
CA GLY A 233 -25.47 6.53 26.67
C GLY A 233 -24.62 6.22 27.92
N ALA A 234 -23.79 5.18 27.85
CA ALA A 234 -23.03 4.66 28.99
C ALA A 234 -21.53 5.02 28.94
N ASN A 235 -21.05 5.71 29.97
CA ASN A 235 -19.66 6.13 30.10
C ASN A 235 -19.02 5.43 31.30
N HIS A 236 -18.13 4.47 31.05
CA HIS A 236 -17.38 3.78 32.11
C HIS A 236 -15.89 4.07 31.94
N CYS A 237 -15.42 5.06 32.70
CA CYS A 237 -14.05 5.54 32.66
C CYS A 237 -13.44 5.51 34.06
N GLU A 238 -12.50 4.59 34.27
CA GLU A 238 -11.75 4.39 35.54
C GLU A 238 -10.35 5.01 35.53
#